data_AF-A0A258LMF0-F1
#
_entry.id   AF-A0A258LMF0-F1
#
_cell.length_a   1.000
_cell.length_b   1.000
_cell.length_c   1.000
_cell.angle_alpha   90.00
_cell.angle_beta   90.00
_cell.angle_gamma   90.00
#
_symmetry.space_group_name_H-M   'P 1'
#
loop_
_entity.id
_entity.type
_entity.pdbx_description
1 polymer ?
#
loop_
_entity_poly.entity_id
_entity_poly.type
_entity_poly.pdbx_seq_one_letter_code
_entity_poly.pdbx_strand_id
1 'polypeptide(L)'
;MANSTLHAIAIEELRHSNPLFYQEYCKLVEGLSSQIREIASQHADTMDYTSFTESYDRASREPILQIVIGANKTELYIHIYIHKDNYFVVGKSGSGEIAKNAQEALALVTQRMKALTQ
;
A
#
# COMPACT_ATOMS: atom_id res chain seq x y z
N MET A 1 -5.14 -5.83 16.22
CA MET A 1 -4.89 -7.27 16.03
C MET A 1 -5.95 -7.96 15.17
N ALA A 2 -7.26 -7.78 15.39
CA ALA A 2 -8.28 -8.47 14.56
C ALA A 2 -8.20 -8.15 13.05
N ASN A 3 -7.93 -6.89 12.68
CA ASN A 3 -7.88 -6.48 11.27
C ASN A 3 -6.64 -7.01 10.53
N SER A 4 -5.50 -7.19 11.20
CA SER A 4 -4.31 -7.80 10.58
C SER A 4 -4.50 -9.30 10.36
N THR A 5 -5.24 -9.98 11.24
CA THR A 5 -5.64 -11.38 11.03
C THR A 5 -6.57 -11.53 9.82
N LEU A 6 -7.57 -10.65 9.68
CA LEU A 6 -8.48 -10.67 8.52
C LEU A 6 -7.75 -10.39 7.20
N HIS A 7 -6.77 -9.48 7.22
CA HIS A 7 -5.88 -9.25 6.08
C HIS A 7 -5.14 -10.54 5.70
N ALA A 8 -4.47 -11.18 6.67
CA ALA A 8 -3.72 -12.42 6.41
C ALA A 8 -4.60 -13.54 5.85
N ILE A 9 -5.82 -13.72 6.37
CA ILE A 9 -6.78 -14.72 5.86
C ILE A 9 -7.12 -14.42 4.39
N ALA A 10 -7.50 -13.18 4.08
CA ALA A 10 -7.88 -12.80 2.72
C ALA A 10 -6.71 -12.92 1.73
N ILE A 11 -5.49 -12.62 2.15
CA ILE A 11 -4.29 -12.81 1.32
C ILE A 11 -3.95 -14.30 1.14
N GLU A 12 -4.17 -15.15 2.14
CA GLU A 12 -4.02 -16.60 2.00
C GLU A 12 -5.05 -17.18 1.02
N GLU A 13 -6.31 -16.74 1.11
CA GLU A 13 -7.35 -17.10 0.14
C GLU A 13 -6.99 -16.64 -1.28
N LEU A 14 -6.42 -15.43 -1.42
CA LEU A 14 -5.93 -14.92 -2.70
C LEU A 14 -4.82 -15.80 -3.28
N ARG A 15 -3.87 -16.26 -2.44
CA ARG A 15 -2.78 -17.15 -2.87
C ARG A 15 -3.31 -18.41 -3.54
N HIS A 16 -4.40 -18.98 -3.03
CA HIS A 16 -5.00 -20.19 -3.58
C HIS A 16 -5.91 -19.93 -4.78
N SER A 17 -6.69 -18.85 -4.75
CA SER A 17 -7.68 -18.54 -5.79
C SER A 17 -7.08 -17.90 -7.04
N ASN A 18 -6.08 -17.03 -6.87
CA ASN A 18 -5.38 -16.38 -7.98
C ASN A 18 -3.88 -16.20 -7.65
N PRO A 19 -3.06 -17.27 -7.85
CA PRO A 19 -1.63 -17.22 -7.57
C PRO A 19 -0.87 -16.14 -8.35
N LEU A 20 -1.33 -15.78 -9.55
CA LEU A 20 -0.69 -14.74 -10.37
C LEU A 20 -0.88 -13.36 -9.75
N PHE A 21 -2.10 -13.03 -9.32
CA PHE A 21 -2.34 -11.76 -8.66
C PHE A 21 -1.73 -11.73 -7.25
N TYR A 22 -1.65 -12.87 -6.56
CA TYR A 22 -0.87 -12.98 -5.32
C TYR A 22 0.61 -12.65 -5.52
N GLN A 23 1.23 -13.07 -6.64
CA GLN A 23 2.60 -12.67 -6.96
C GLN A 23 2.72 -11.15 -7.17
N GLU A 24 1.75 -10.52 -7.81
CA GLU A 24 1.70 -9.05 -7.93
C GLU A 24 1.59 -8.38 -6.57
N TYR A 25 0.78 -8.92 -5.65
CA TYR A 25 0.72 -8.46 -4.27
C TYR A 25 2.09 -8.54 -3.58
N CYS A 26 2.81 -9.66 -3.70
CA CYS A 26 4.15 -9.80 -3.12
C CYS A 26 5.14 -8.78 -3.69
N LYS A 27 5.16 -8.62 -5.03
CA LYS A 27 6.00 -7.60 -5.69
C LYS A 27 5.68 -6.19 -5.22
N LEU A 28 4.40 -5.89 -4.99
CA LEU A 28 3.97 -4.61 -4.46
C LEU A 28 4.53 -4.40 -3.05
N VAL A 29 4.35 -5.36 -2.12
CA VAL A 29 4.87 -5.26 -0.74
C VAL A 29 6.39 -5.04 -0.71
N GLU A 30 7.14 -5.80 -1.51
CA GLU A 30 8.60 -5.67 -1.63
C GLU A 30 9.01 -4.31 -2.24
N GLY A 31 8.30 -3.87 -3.27
CA GLY A 31 8.52 -2.59 -3.93
C GLY A 31 8.25 -1.40 -3.01
N LEU A 32 7.15 -1.43 -2.25
CA LEU A 32 6.79 -0.39 -1.28
C LEU A 32 7.84 -0.30 -0.17
N SER A 33 8.25 -1.45 0.37
CA SER A 33 9.31 -1.51 1.38
C SER A 33 10.62 -0.90 0.88
N SER A 34 10.92 -1.05 -0.41
CA SER A 34 12.10 -0.48 -1.03
C SER A 34 11.96 1.02 -1.26
N GLN A 35 10.82 1.50 -1.76
CA GLN A 35 10.52 2.93 -1.94
C GLN A 35 10.54 3.70 -0.63
N ILE A 36 9.95 3.15 0.43
CA ILE A 36 9.94 3.76 1.77
C ILE A 36 11.38 3.92 2.29
N ARG A 37 12.20 2.87 2.16
CA ARG A 37 13.62 2.92 2.56
C ARG A 37 14.41 3.96 1.76
N GLU A 38 14.19 4.01 0.46
CA GLU A 38 14.87 4.97 -0.43
C GLU A 38 14.52 6.41 -0.03
N ILE A 39 13.23 6.73 0.14
CA ILE A 39 12.78 8.07 0.52
C ILE A 39 13.28 8.45 1.92
N ALA A 40 13.22 7.53 2.88
CA ALA A 40 13.77 7.74 4.22
C ALA A 40 15.28 8.03 4.18
N SER A 41 16.03 7.40 3.27
CA SER A 41 17.46 7.65 3.12
C SER A 41 17.77 9.00 2.44
N GLN A 42 16.94 9.43 1.48
CA GLN A 42 17.14 10.67 0.73
C GLN A 42 16.72 11.91 1.54
N HIS A 43 15.77 11.76 2.47
CA HIS A 43 15.19 12.85 3.25
C HIS A 43 15.33 12.65 4.76
N ALA A 44 16.43 12.02 5.19
CA ALA A 44 16.68 11.66 6.59
C ALA A 44 16.58 12.86 7.56
N ASP A 45 16.92 14.07 7.10
CA ASP A 45 16.89 15.29 7.92
C ASP A 45 15.49 15.90 8.09
N THR A 46 14.52 15.52 7.24
CA THR A 46 13.17 16.10 7.23
C THR A 46 12.06 15.10 7.52
N MET A 47 12.37 13.81 7.51
CA MET A 47 11.41 12.75 7.83
C MET A 47 11.43 12.40 9.30
N ASP A 48 10.28 12.58 9.95
CA ASP A 48 10.08 12.27 11.35
C ASP A 48 9.89 10.75 11.55
N TYR A 49 9.06 10.12 10.70
CA TYR A 49 8.78 8.69 10.78
C TYR A 49 8.14 8.12 9.50
N THR A 50 8.23 6.81 9.35
CA THR A 50 7.45 6.04 8.37
C THR A 50 6.81 4.83 8.99
N SER A 51 5.60 4.49 8.57
CA SER A 51 4.92 3.26 8.95
C SER A 51 4.38 2.55 7.72
N PHE A 52 4.50 1.23 7.72
CA PHE A 52 3.88 0.35 6.75
C PHE A 52 3.06 -0.70 7.51
N THR A 53 1.75 -0.69 7.30
CA THR A 53 0.82 -1.56 8.02
C THR A 53 -0.08 -2.31 7.07
N GLU A 54 -0.28 -3.58 7.39
CA GLU A 54 -1.25 -4.45 6.76
C GLU A 54 -2.51 -4.48 7.61
N SER A 55 -3.66 -4.14 7.01
CA SER A 55 -4.93 -4.07 7.72
C SER A 55 -6.09 -4.52 6.83
N TYR A 56 -7.30 -4.51 7.37
CA TYR A 56 -8.49 -4.94 6.64
C TYR A 56 -9.61 -3.94 6.90
N ASP A 57 -10.19 -3.40 5.82
CA ASP A 57 -11.34 -2.52 5.90
C ASP A 57 -12.61 -3.35 5.88
N ARG A 58 -13.33 -3.31 7.01
CA ARG A 58 -14.55 -4.09 7.22
C ARG A 58 -15.74 -3.51 6.46
N ALA A 59 -15.70 -2.23 6.09
CA ALA A 59 -16.78 -1.59 5.34
C ALA A 59 -16.73 -2.01 3.86
N SER A 60 -15.56 -1.96 3.23
CA SER A 60 -15.39 -2.45 1.86
C SER A 60 -15.18 -3.97 1.77
N ARG A 61 -14.82 -4.61 2.90
CA ARG A 61 -14.43 -6.03 3.00
C ARG A 61 -13.18 -6.36 2.19
N GLU A 62 -12.18 -5.48 2.27
CA GLU A 62 -10.96 -5.59 1.46
C GLU A 62 -9.70 -5.50 2.34
N PRO A 63 -8.66 -6.27 2.00
CA PRO A 63 -7.33 -6.05 2.54
C PRO A 63 -6.80 -4.67 2.11
N ILE A 64 -6.04 -4.03 3.00
CA ILE A 64 -5.39 -2.74 2.77
C ILE A 64 -3.93 -2.80 3.19
N LEU A 65 -3.07 -2.31 2.30
CA LEU A 65 -1.74 -1.84 2.64
C LEU A 65 -1.79 -0.34 2.93
N GLN A 66 -1.38 0.07 4.12
CA GLN A 66 -1.32 1.47 4.52
C GLN A 66 0.12 1.91 4.72
N ILE A 67 0.45 3.07 4.13
CA ILE A 67 1.72 3.73 4.30
C ILE A 67 1.46 5.09 4.94
N VAL A 68 2.22 5.39 5.97
CA VAL A 68 2.22 6.71 6.64
C VAL A 68 3.62 7.27 6.55
N ILE A 69 3.76 8.49 6.07
CA ILE A 69 5.03 9.23 6.06
C ILE A 69 4.79 10.55 6.79
N GLY A 70 5.48 10.73 7.92
CA GLY A 70 5.52 11.98 8.66
C GLY A 70 6.77 12.77 8.29
N ALA A 71 6.59 14.00 7.81
CA ALA A 71 7.69 14.92 7.51
C ALA A 71 7.27 16.37 7.83
N ASN A 72 8.13 17.14 8.50
CA ASN A 72 7.91 18.56 8.79
C ASN A 72 6.52 18.89 9.40
N LYS A 73 6.03 18.07 10.35
CA LYS A 73 4.69 18.21 10.97
C LYS A 73 3.50 17.98 10.01
N THR A 74 3.76 17.41 8.83
CA THR A 74 2.75 16.95 7.88
C THR A 74 2.78 15.44 7.77
N GLU A 75 1.61 14.84 7.57
CA GLU A 75 1.47 13.39 7.44
C GLU A 75 0.82 13.05 6.10
N LEU A 76 1.47 12.20 5.33
CA LEU A 76 0.92 11.59 4.14
C LEU A 76 0.41 10.20 4.46
N TYR A 77 -0.86 9.96 4.13
CA TYR A 77 -1.49 8.65 4.22
C TYR A 77 -1.75 8.12 2.81
N ILE A 78 -1.23 6.93 2.52
CA ILE A 78 -1.49 6.21 1.27
C ILE A 78 -2.10 4.88 1.65
N HIS A 79 -3.32 4.63 1.17
CA HIS A 79 -3.97 3.32 1.27
C HIS A 79 -3.98 2.66 -0.09
N ILE A 80 -3.69 1.37 -0.11
CA ILE A 80 -3.72 0.55 -1.31
C ILE A 80 -4.61 -0.65 -1.00
N TYR A 81 -5.78 -0.68 -1.63
CA TYR A 81 -6.74 -1.76 -1.46
C TYR A 81 -6.39 -2.91 -2.42
N ILE A 82 -6.45 -4.13 -1.91
CA ILE A 82 -6.39 -5.35 -2.73
C ILE A 82 -7.84 -5.70 -3.10
N HIS A 83 -8.29 -5.25 -4.27
CA HIS A 83 -9.69 -5.41 -4.67
C HIS A 83 -10.01 -6.88 -4.99
N LYS A 84 -11.20 -7.32 -4.62
CA LYS A 84 -11.70 -8.70 -4.83
C LYS A 84 -11.68 -9.18 -6.28
N ASP A 85 -11.70 -8.24 -7.23
CA ASP A 85 -11.66 -8.49 -8.67
C ASP A 85 -10.22 -8.52 -9.24
N ASN A 86 -9.21 -8.69 -8.37
CA ASN A 86 -7.80 -8.86 -8.71
C ASN A 86 -7.15 -7.63 -9.37
N TYR A 87 -7.34 -6.46 -8.77
CA TYR A 87 -6.59 -5.24 -9.08
C TYR A 87 -6.35 -4.43 -7.81
N PHE A 88 -5.46 -3.44 -7.87
CA PHE A 88 -5.16 -2.54 -6.77
C PHE A 88 -5.94 -1.23 -6.91
N VAL A 89 -6.31 -0.62 -5.79
CA VAL A 89 -6.86 0.74 -5.76
C VAL A 89 -6.03 1.60 -4.82
N VAL A 90 -5.34 2.61 -5.36
CA VAL A 90 -4.53 3.55 -4.59
C VAL A 90 -5.38 4.77 -4.22
N GLY A 91 -5.59 4.98 -2.93
CA GLY A 91 -6.45 6.03 -2.38
C GLY A 91 -7.59 5.47 -1.57
N LYS A 92 -8.84 5.70 -1.98
CA LYS A 92 -10.04 5.24 -1.25
C LYS A 92 -10.74 4.14 -2.05
N SER A 93 -11.24 3.10 -1.38
CA SER A 93 -12.07 2.08 -2.06
C SER A 93 -13.27 2.74 -2.76
N GLY A 94 -13.47 2.40 -4.04
CA GLY A 94 -14.53 2.93 -4.90
C GLY A 94 -14.28 4.30 -5.55
N SER A 95 -13.22 5.03 -5.18
CA SER A 95 -12.91 6.35 -5.78
C SER A 95 -11.40 6.62 -5.95
N GLY A 96 -10.56 5.65 -5.65
CA GLY A 96 -9.12 5.72 -5.85
C GLY A 96 -8.72 5.36 -7.28
N GLU A 97 -7.43 5.47 -7.55
CA GLU A 97 -6.87 5.17 -8.87
C GLU A 97 -6.64 3.66 -8.99
N ILE A 98 -7.14 3.08 -10.07
CA ILE A 98 -7.00 1.65 -10.35
C ILE A 98 -5.62 1.37 -10.93
N ALA A 99 -4.95 0.36 -10.38
CA ALA A 99 -3.72 -0.21 -10.90
C ALA A 99 -3.90 -1.72 -11.12
N LYS A 100 -3.60 -2.21 -12.32
CA LYS A 100 -3.82 -3.62 -12.70
C LYS A 100 -2.74 -4.56 -12.22
N ASN A 101 -1.59 -4.04 -11.82
CA ASN A 101 -0.40 -4.80 -11.42
C ASN A 101 0.45 -4.00 -10.42
N ALA A 102 1.47 -4.65 -9.88
CA ALA A 102 2.35 -4.05 -8.88
C ALA A 102 3.06 -2.81 -9.41
N GLN A 103 3.52 -2.85 -10.67
CA GLN A 103 4.27 -1.76 -11.28
C GLN A 103 3.43 -0.48 -11.39
N GLU A 104 2.19 -0.59 -11.85
CA GLU A 104 1.25 0.54 -11.91
C GLU A 104 0.97 1.11 -10.52
N ALA A 105 0.72 0.25 -9.52
CA ALA A 105 0.45 0.68 -8.15
C ALA A 105 1.67 1.40 -7.54
N LEU A 106 2.87 0.85 -7.73
CA LEU A 106 4.13 1.45 -7.27
C LEU A 106 4.40 2.81 -7.92
N ALA A 107 4.04 2.99 -9.19
CA ALA A 107 4.17 4.27 -9.88
C ALA A 107 3.23 5.33 -9.27
N LEU A 108 1.97 4.98 -9.00
CA LEU A 108 1.00 5.86 -8.34
C LEU A 108 1.46 6.26 -6.93
N VAL A 109 1.96 5.29 -6.17
CA VAL A 109 2.49 5.56 -4.82
C VAL A 109 3.70 6.49 -4.88
N THR A 110 4.64 6.24 -5.80
CA THR A 110 5.81 7.12 -6.00
C THR A 110 5.40 8.55 -6.31
N GLN A 111 4.41 8.74 -7.19
CA GLN A 111 3.88 10.08 -7.50
C GLN A 111 3.35 10.78 -6.26
N ARG A 112 2.60 10.07 -5.41
CA ARG A 112 2.06 10.62 -4.15
C ARG A 112 3.14 10.94 -3.13
N MET A 113 4.15 10.09 -2.99
CA MET A 113 5.26 10.34 -2.07
C MET A 113 6.14 11.52 -2.51
N LYS A 114 6.35 11.70 -3.82
CA LYS A 114 7.09 12.85 -4.36
C LYS A 114 6.40 14.19 -4.12
N ALA A 115 5.06 14.21 -4.03
CA ALA A 115 4.32 15.44 -3.72
C ALA A 115 4.55 15.94 -2.28
N LEU A 116 5.06 15.10 -1.37
CA LEU A 116 5.39 15.47 0.02
C LEU A 116 6.80 16.07 0.16
N THR A 117 7.69 15.77 -0.79
CA THR A 117 9.12 16.11 -0.72
C THR A 117 9.52 17.31 -1.61
N GLN A 118 8.56 17.90 -2.32
CA GLN A 118 8.68 19.19 -3.03
C GLN A 118 8.24 20.34 -2.15
#